data_AF-A0A397UAZ1-F1
#
_entry.id   AF-A0A397UAZ1-F1
#
_cell.length_a   1.000
_cell.length_b   1.000
_cell.length_c   1.000
_cell.angle_alpha   90.00
_cell.angle_beta   90.00
_cell.angle_gamma   90.00
#
_symmetry.space_group_name_H-M   'P 1'
#
loop_
_entity.id
_entity.type
_entity.pdbx_description
1 polymer ?
#
loop_
_entity_poly.entity_id
_entity_poly.type
_entity_poly.pdbx_seq_one_letter_code
_entity_poly.pdbx_strand_id
1 'polypeptide(L)'
;MLPVPPSRSPHTPQEAQILYEKIRMVALWLDSIPLLPVPIGLDAIIGFFPIIGDIAGLFLGMYQVYLTSFYAELPLTLIAQMLLHVFIDVIIGIVPYIGDILDVFYKSNLYNLRILETWLTNRYGSSIRIYESL
;
A
#
# COMPACT_ATOMS: atom_id res chain seq x y z
N MET A 1 3.52 -12.35 -11.84
CA MET A 1 2.30 -11.75 -12.40
C MET A 1 1.36 -11.44 -11.25
N LEU A 2 1.09 -10.16 -10.97
CA LEU A 2 0.06 -9.80 -10.00
C LEU A 2 -1.32 -10.15 -10.60
N PRO A 3 -2.16 -10.95 -9.92
CA PRO A 3 -3.47 -11.35 -10.44
C PRO A 3 -4.38 -10.13 -10.57
N VAL A 4 -5.08 -10.01 -11.70
CA VAL A 4 -6.00 -8.90 -12.00
C VAL A 4 -7.03 -8.75 -10.86
N PRO A 5 -7.32 -7.52 -10.39
CA PRO A 5 -8.36 -7.30 -9.40
C PRO A 5 -9.72 -7.79 -9.91
N PRO A 6 -10.63 -8.19 -9.00
CA PRO A 6 -12.00 -8.48 -9.39
C PRO A 6 -12.63 -7.22 -10.03
N SER A 7 -13.47 -7.42 -11.05
CA SER A 7 -14.16 -6.31 -11.75
C SER A 7 -15.14 -5.54 -10.85
N ARG A 8 -15.42 -6.03 -9.64
CA ARG A 8 -16.47 -5.52 -8.74
C ARG A 8 -16.04 -5.62 -7.29
N SER A 9 -16.77 -4.88 -6.46
CA SER A 9 -16.59 -4.88 -5.03
C SER A 9 -16.82 -6.24 -4.39
N PRO A 10 -16.02 -6.61 -3.37
CA PRO A 10 -16.28 -7.83 -2.62
C PRO A 10 -17.60 -7.71 -1.88
N HIS A 11 -18.48 -8.71 -2.07
CA HIS A 11 -19.77 -8.80 -1.38
C HIS A 11 -19.77 -9.89 -0.31
N THR A 12 -18.76 -10.77 -0.32
CA THR A 12 -18.58 -11.83 0.67
C THR A 12 -17.30 -11.64 1.48
N PRO A 13 -17.22 -12.16 2.72
CA PRO A 13 -15.97 -12.13 3.49
C PRO A 13 -14.81 -12.84 2.78
N GLN A 14 -15.08 -13.88 1.97
CA GLN A 14 -14.04 -14.57 1.21
C GLN A 14 -13.47 -13.68 0.10
N GLU A 15 -14.31 -12.97 -0.65
CA GLU A 15 -13.86 -12.01 -1.67
C GLU A 15 -13.08 -10.84 -1.04
N ALA A 16 -13.54 -10.37 0.12
CA ALA A 16 -12.85 -9.33 0.88
C ALA A 16 -11.48 -9.80 1.36
N GLN A 17 -11.36 -11.05 1.84
CA GLN A 17 -10.05 -11.63 2.18
C GLN A 17 -9.12 -11.65 0.96
N ILE A 18 -9.60 -12.12 -0.20
CA ILE A 18 -8.77 -12.20 -1.41
C ILE A 18 -8.28 -10.81 -1.84
N LEU A 19 -9.14 -9.80 -1.79
CA LEU A 19 -8.75 -8.43 -2.13
C LEU A 19 -7.77 -7.83 -1.10
N TYR A 20 -8.01 -8.06 0.19
CA TYR A 20 -7.09 -7.67 1.26
C TYR A 20 -5.69 -8.27 1.07
N GLU A 21 -5.58 -9.58 0.81
CA GLU A 21 -4.27 -10.23 0.59
C GLU A 21 -3.53 -9.61 -0.60
N LYS A 22 -4.24 -9.23 -1.67
CA LYS A 22 -3.63 -8.56 -2.83
C LYS A 22 -3.07 -7.20 -2.43
N ILE A 23 -3.85 -6.38 -1.74
CA ILE A 23 -3.44 -5.04 -1.27
C ILE A 23 -2.25 -5.17 -0.31
N ARG A 24 -2.29 -6.15 0.60
CA ARG A 24 -1.22 -6.47 1.53
C ARG A 24 0.06 -6.88 0.80
N MET A 25 -0.04 -7.78 -0.18
CA MET A 25 1.12 -8.17 -0.99
C MET A 25 1.72 -6.96 -1.69
N VAL A 26 0.91 -6.11 -2.31
CA VAL A 26 1.39 -4.87 -2.94
C VAL A 26 2.14 -4.03 -1.92
N ALA A 27 1.55 -3.71 -0.76
CA ALA A 27 2.21 -2.92 0.26
C ALA A 27 3.54 -3.53 0.75
N LEU A 28 3.58 -4.85 0.99
CA LEU A 28 4.80 -5.54 1.41
C LEU A 28 5.88 -5.51 0.33
N TRP A 29 5.55 -5.79 -0.93
CA TRP A 29 6.54 -5.74 -2.01
C TRP A 29 7.10 -4.34 -2.23
N LEU A 30 6.28 -3.31 -2.01
CA LEU A 30 6.69 -1.92 -2.18
C LEU A 30 7.59 -1.44 -1.06
N ASP A 31 7.24 -1.72 0.19
CA ASP A 31 7.87 -1.08 1.35
C ASP A 31 8.80 -2.01 2.13
N SER A 32 8.56 -3.33 2.09
CA SER A 32 9.23 -4.30 2.95
C SER A 32 9.23 -5.69 2.32
N ILE A 33 10.09 -5.90 1.30
CA ILE A 33 10.15 -7.16 0.55
C ILE A 33 10.32 -8.32 1.55
N PRO A 34 9.37 -9.26 1.62
CA PRO A 34 9.33 -10.28 2.68
C PRO A 34 10.47 -11.32 2.58
N LEU A 35 11.31 -11.25 1.54
CA LEU A 35 12.47 -12.09 1.32
C LEU A 35 13.76 -11.49 1.89
N LEU A 36 13.76 -10.20 2.24
CA LEU A 36 14.95 -9.51 2.75
C LEU A 36 14.91 -9.46 4.29
N PRO A 37 16.07 -9.62 4.97
CA PRO A 37 16.16 -9.52 6.44
C PRO A 37 16.04 -8.07 6.95
N VAL A 38 15.99 -7.10 6.05
CA VAL A 38 15.82 -5.67 6.32
C VAL A 38 14.57 -5.21 5.56
N PRO A 39 13.71 -4.33 6.13
CA PRO A 39 12.49 -3.84 5.49
C PRO A 39 12.81 -2.85 4.35
N ILE A 40 13.42 -3.41 3.31
CA ILE A 40 13.84 -2.73 2.09
C ILE A 40 12.82 -3.13 1.02
N GLY A 41 12.14 -2.11 0.52
CA GLY A 41 11.16 -2.20 -0.54
C GLY A 41 11.77 -2.30 -1.93
N LEU A 42 10.95 -2.52 -2.95
CA LEU A 42 11.37 -2.33 -4.35
C LEU A 42 11.85 -0.89 -4.58
N ASP A 43 11.28 0.10 -3.88
CA ASP A 43 11.66 1.51 -4.03
C ASP A 43 13.14 1.76 -3.65
N ALA A 44 13.66 1.11 -2.62
CA ALA A 44 15.06 1.23 -2.25
C ALA A 44 16.04 0.55 -3.25
N ILE A 45 15.57 -0.41 -4.05
CA ILE A 45 16.35 -1.00 -5.16
C ILE A 45 16.32 -0.09 -6.38
N ILE A 46 15.15 0.48 -6.69
CA ILE A 46 14.95 1.37 -7.84
C ILE A 46 15.60 2.75 -7.58
N GLY A 47 15.67 3.20 -6.33
CA GLY A 47 16.34 4.42 -5.86
C GLY A 47 17.84 4.50 -6.17
N PHE A 48 18.47 3.42 -6.66
CA PHE A 48 19.79 3.51 -7.28
C PHE A 48 19.80 4.42 -8.53
N PHE A 49 18.63 4.63 -9.15
CA PHE A 49 18.38 5.62 -10.19
C PHE A 49 17.40 6.69 -9.67
N PRO A 50 17.90 7.83 -9.16
CA PRO A 50 17.03 8.95 -8.75
C PRO A 50 16.08 9.34 -9.89
N ILE A 51 14.86 9.77 -9.56
CA ILE A 51 13.72 10.04 -10.47
C ILE A 51 12.94 8.78 -10.90
N ILE A 52 13.60 7.64 -11.17
CA ILE A 52 12.89 6.42 -11.58
C ILE A 52 12.17 5.79 -10.38
N GLY A 53 12.82 5.81 -9.20
CA GLY A 53 12.23 5.36 -7.93
C GLY A 53 10.95 6.08 -7.61
N ASP A 54 11.00 7.42 -7.54
CA ASP A 54 9.84 8.25 -7.17
C ASP A 54 8.64 8.08 -8.11
N ILE A 55 8.90 7.93 -9.42
CA ILE A 55 7.84 7.70 -10.41
C ILE A 55 7.21 6.31 -10.19
N ALA A 56 8.03 5.28 -9.96
CA ALA A 56 7.55 3.93 -9.70
C ALA A 56 6.74 3.88 -8.39
N GLY A 57 7.25 4.46 -7.31
CA GLY A 57 6.58 4.58 -6.01
C GLY A 57 5.21 5.26 -6.14
N LEU A 58 5.14 6.39 -6.84
CA LEU A 58 3.86 7.06 -7.12
C LEU A 58 2.87 6.15 -7.86
N PHE A 59 3.27 5.52 -8.97
CA PHE A 59 2.37 4.64 -9.73
C PHE A 59 1.87 3.46 -8.90
N LEU A 60 2.74 2.90 -8.06
CA LEU A 60 2.44 1.72 -7.26
C LEU A 60 1.58 2.07 -6.03
N GLY A 61 1.84 3.19 -5.37
CA GLY A 61 0.98 3.72 -4.32
C GLY A 61 -0.42 4.06 -4.84
N MET A 62 -0.50 4.69 -6.02
CA MET A 62 -1.79 4.93 -6.69
C MET A 62 -2.49 3.63 -7.09
N TYR A 63 -1.75 2.60 -7.51
CA TYR A 63 -2.31 1.28 -7.78
C TYR A 63 -2.90 0.63 -6.52
N GLN A 64 -2.26 0.78 -5.36
CA GLN A 64 -2.82 0.31 -4.09
C GLN A 64 -4.13 1.03 -3.73
N VAL A 65 -4.18 2.36 -3.91
CA VAL A 65 -5.42 3.14 -3.71
C VAL A 65 -6.52 2.68 -4.67
N TYR A 66 -6.18 2.43 -5.94
CA TYR A 66 -7.10 1.90 -6.94
C TYR A 66 -7.63 0.52 -6.57
N LEU A 67 -6.78 -0.41 -6.11
CA LEU A 67 -7.23 -1.71 -5.63
C LEU A 67 -8.18 -1.59 -4.44
N THR A 68 -7.89 -0.64 -3.55
CA THR A 68 -8.69 -0.41 -2.36
C THR A 68 -10.05 0.21 -2.71
N SER A 69 -10.14 1.05 -3.74
CA SER A 69 -11.41 1.65 -4.17
C SER A 69 -12.46 0.63 -4.65
N PHE A 70 -12.07 -0.63 -4.90
CA PHE A 70 -13.03 -1.68 -5.18
C PHE A 70 -13.91 -2.02 -3.97
N TYR A 71 -13.58 -1.71 -2.72
CA TYR A 71 -14.55 -1.92 -1.64
C TYR A 71 -15.72 -0.92 -1.74
N ALA A 72 -16.94 -1.43 -1.97
CA ALA A 72 -18.14 -0.62 -2.24
C ALA A 72 -18.50 0.38 -1.14
N GLU A 73 -18.14 0.08 0.11
CA GLU A 73 -18.58 0.82 1.29
C GLU A 73 -17.45 1.62 1.96
N LEU A 74 -16.32 1.77 1.29
CA LEU A 74 -15.21 2.53 1.85
C LEU A 74 -15.58 4.00 2.03
N PRO A 75 -15.35 4.57 3.23
CA PRO A 75 -15.56 5.98 3.43
C PRO A 75 -14.55 6.77 2.59
N LEU A 76 -15.01 7.84 1.95
CA LEU A 76 -14.16 8.74 1.16
C LEU A 76 -12.99 9.30 1.97
N THR A 77 -13.17 9.47 3.28
CA THR A 77 -12.11 9.91 4.20
C THR A 77 -10.95 8.92 4.26
N LEU A 78 -11.20 7.61 4.15
CA LEU A 78 -10.15 6.59 4.13
C LEU A 78 -9.34 6.68 2.84
N ILE A 79 -10.00 6.77 1.69
CA ILE A 79 -9.33 6.94 0.39
C ILE A 79 -8.51 8.23 0.39
N ALA A 80 -9.04 9.31 0.94
CA ALA A 80 -8.33 10.58 1.05
C ALA A 80 -7.07 10.48 1.94
N GLN A 81 -7.14 9.76 3.06
CA GLN A 81 -5.96 9.49 3.90
C GLN A 81 -4.92 8.67 3.14
N MET A 82 -5.35 7.68 2.34
CA MET A 82 -4.41 6.89 1.56
C MET A 82 -3.70 7.72 0.49
N LEU A 83 -4.45 8.58 -0.21
CA LEU A 83 -3.89 9.53 -1.17
C LEU A 83 -2.94 10.53 -0.49
N LEU A 84 -3.24 10.96 0.73
CA LEU A 84 -2.37 11.85 1.50
C LEU A 84 -1.02 11.20 1.79
N HIS A 85 -0.98 9.92 2.16
CA HIS A 85 0.30 9.23 2.37
C HIS A 85 1.12 9.12 1.09
N VAL A 86 0.50 8.78 -0.04
CA VAL A 86 1.18 8.76 -1.35
C VAL A 86 1.68 10.15 -1.74
N PHE A 87 0.93 11.20 -1.42
CA PHE A 87 1.36 12.57 -1.69
C PHE A 87 2.56 13.01 -0.84
N ILE A 88 2.56 12.64 0.45
CA ILE A 88 3.69 12.90 1.35
C ILE A 88 4.96 12.19 0.87
N ASP A 89 4.82 10.94 0.44
CA ASP A 89 5.87 10.10 -0.14
C ASP A 89 6.57 10.81 -1.32
N VAL A 90 5.77 11.27 -2.29
CA VAL A 90 6.28 12.04 -3.44
C VAL A 90 6.98 13.32 -3.00
N ILE A 91 6.45 14.05 -2.02
CA ILE A 91 7.10 15.28 -1.50
C ILE A 91 8.46 14.95 -0.89
N ILE A 92 8.56 13.84 -0.16
CA ILE A 92 9.81 13.38 0.44
C ILE A 92 10.82 13.03 -0.67
N GLY A 93 10.41 12.29 -1.69
CA GLY A 93 11.24 11.90 -2.84
C GLY A 93 11.76 13.07 -3.68
N ILE A 94 11.08 14.21 -3.69
CA ILE A 94 11.53 15.42 -4.43
C ILE A 94 12.86 15.99 -3.90
N VAL A 95 13.22 15.75 -2.64
CA VAL A 95 14.44 16.32 -2.04
C VAL A 95 15.63 15.39 -2.32
N PRO A 96 16.61 15.77 -3.16
CA PRO A 96 17.75 14.90 -3.46
C PRO A 96 18.58 14.61 -2.21
N TYR A 97 19.17 13.41 -2.10
CA TYR A 97 20.00 12.92 -0.99
C TYR A 97 19.30 12.71 0.36
N ILE A 98 18.40 13.63 0.75
CA ILE A 98 17.61 13.52 1.98
C ILE A 98 16.38 12.63 1.74
N GLY A 99 15.76 12.76 0.56
CA GLY A 99 14.63 11.96 0.12
C GLY A 99 14.93 10.47 0.17
N ASP A 100 16.04 10.02 -0.41
CA ASP A 100 16.46 8.60 -0.42
C ASP A 100 16.58 8.00 0.99
N ILE A 101 17.03 8.79 1.97
CA ILE A 101 17.14 8.34 3.37
C ILE A 101 15.74 8.30 4.01
N LEU A 102 14.96 9.35 3.83
CA LEU A 102 13.62 9.47 4.42
C LEU A 102 12.62 8.47 3.81
N ASP A 103 12.75 8.15 2.53
CA ASP A 103 11.95 7.16 1.79
C ASP A 103 12.11 5.76 2.37
N VAL A 104 13.32 5.41 2.84
CA VAL A 104 13.55 4.15 3.56
C VAL A 104 12.74 4.09 4.86
N PHE A 105 12.50 5.23 5.52
CA PHE A 105 11.78 5.27 6.80
C PHE A 105 10.27 5.47 6.64
N TYR A 106 9.84 6.20 5.62
CA TYR A 106 8.43 6.52 5.41
C TYR A 106 7.77 5.47 4.52
N LYS A 107 7.10 4.49 5.16
CA LYS A 107 6.46 3.37 4.46
C LYS A 107 5.00 3.69 4.12
N SER A 108 4.80 4.52 3.10
CA SER A 108 3.48 5.04 2.71
C SER A 108 2.47 3.94 2.40
N ASN A 109 2.90 2.85 1.76
CA ASN A 109 2.05 1.72 1.37
C ASN A 109 1.64 0.86 2.57
N LEU A 110 2.53 0.69 3.56
CA LEU A 110 2.21 0.05 4.84
C LEU A 110 1.28 0.91 5.70
N TYR A 111 1.46 2.23 5.73
CA TYR A 111 0.50 3.11 6.42
C TYR A 111 -0.89 3.03 5.80
N ASN A 112 -0.96 3.00 4.46
CA ASN A 112 -2.20 2.78 3.73
C ASN A 112 -2.85 1.43 4.07
N LEU A 113 -2.05 0.38 4.11
CA LEU A 113 -2.50 -0.96 4.51
C LEU A 113 -3.08 -0.93 5.92
N ARG A 114 -2.42 -0.28 6.88
CA ARG A 114 -2.87 -0.21 8.28
C ARG A 114 -4.21 0.50 8.47
N ILE A 115 -4.45 1.57 7.71
CA ILE A 115 -5.75 2.26 7.72
C ILE A 115 -6.84 1.31 7.19
N LEU A 116 -6.56 0.61 6.08
CA LEU A 116 -7.48 -0.36 5.52
C LEU A 116 -7.75 -1.52 6.49
N GLU A 117 -6.71 -2.03 7.16
CA GLU A 117 -6.82 -3.09 8.17
C GLU A 117 -7.75 -2.66 9.31
N THR A 118 -7.54 -1.46 9.85
CA THR A 118 -8.38 -0.89 10.90
C THR A 118 -9.85 -0.81 10.46
N TRP A 119 -10.11 -0.36 9.23
CA TRP A 119 -11.47 -0.27 8.70
C TRP A 119 -12.10 -1.66 8.49
N LEU A 120 -11.37 -2.60 7.91
CA LEU A 120 -11.85 -3.97 7.67
C LEU A 120 -12.13 -4.71 8.98
N THR A 121 -11.29 -4.56 10.01
CA THR A 121 -11.54 -5.11 11.35
C THR A 121 -12.83 -4.55 11.95
N ASN A 122 -13.05 -3.23 11.84
CA ASN A 122 -14.28 -2.60 12.33
C ASN A 122 -15.53 -3.07 11.58
N ARG A 123 -15.41 -3.38 10.28
CA ARG A 123 -16.54 -3.77 9.42
C ARG A 123 -16.89 -5.26 9.49
N TYR A 124 -15.87 -6.13 9.44
CA TYR A 124 -16.03 -7.57 9.28
C TYR A 124 -15.57 -8.38 10.50
N GLY A 125 -14.96 -7.75 11.50
CA GLY A 125 -14.49 -8.41 12.72
C GLY A 125 -13.59 -9.61 12.41
N SER A 126 -13.86 -10.74 13.04
CA SER A 126 -13.12 -12.00 12.87
C SER A 126 -13.49 -12.79 11.60
N SER A 127 -14.36 -12.27 10.74
CA SER A 127 -14.72 -12.92 9.46
C SER A 127 -13.62 -12.79 8.39
N ILE A 128 -12.69 -11.85 8.57
CA ILE A 128 -11.51 -11.64 7.72
C ILE A 128 -10.28 -11.84 8.60
N ARG A 129 -9.28 -12.56 8.09
CA ARG A 129 -7.98 -12.72 8.75
C ARG A 129 -7.10 -11.54 8.38
N ILE A 130 -6.89 -10.66 9.35
CA ILE A 130 -5.93 -9.57 9.26
C ILE A 130 -4.66 -9.98 9.99
N TYR A 131 -3.53 -9.79 9.32
CA TYR A 131 -2.21 -10.00 9.92
C TYR A 131 -1.74 -8.61 10.34
N GLU A 132 -1.44 -8.39 11.62
CA GLU A 132 -0.82 -7.12 12.01
C GLU A 132 0.42 -6.90 11.15
N SER A 133 0.37 -5.86 10.32
CA SER A 133 1.50 -5.42 9.53
C SER A 133 2.57 -4.86 10.49
N LEU A 134 3.76 -5.46 10.42
CA LEU A 134 4.94 -5.26 11.31
C LEU A 134 5.23 -3.80 11.64
#